data_AF-A0A2S5TCR2-F1
#
_entry.id   AF-A0A2S5TCR2-F1
#
_cell.length_a   1.000
_cell.length_b   1.000
_cell.length_c   1.000
_cell.angle_alpha   90.00
_cell.angle_beta   90.00
_cell.angle_gamma   90.00
#
_symmetry.space_group_name_H-M   'P 1'
#
loop_
_entity.id
_entity.type
_entity.pdbx_description
1 polymer ?
#
loop_
_entity_poly.entity_id
_entity_poly.type
_entity_poly.pdbx_seq_one_letter_code
_entity_poly.pdbx_strand_id
1 'polypeptide(L)'
;MKQSKSTQFLLGILFAALAVVGMPLPAQAGIVGSEQLLQSERSTVQREQLQQWMARDDVRQQLQSLGVDAEQAAERIDALTDQELQQLALNMDAQPAGGDIIGVIGIVFVVLLILELVGVTNIFTAI
;
A
#
# COMPACT_ATOMS: atom_id res chain seq x y z
N MET A 1 -25.22 44.25 53.49
CA MET A 1 -25.56 43.02 52.75
C MET A 1 -24.64 41.90 53.23
N LYS A 2 -25.19 40.92 53.94
CA LYS A 2 -24.44 39.83 54.61
C LYS A 2 -24.28 38.69 53.60
N GLN A 3 -23.09 38.55 53.01
CA GLN A 3 -22.80 37.46 52.08
C GLN A 3 -23.02 36.12 52.78
N SER A 4 -23.91 35.28 52.24
CA SER A 4 -24.17 33.93 52.76
C SER A 4 -22.99 33.03 52.42
N LYS A 5 -22.52 32.24 53.39
CA LYS A 5 -21.42 31.26 53.21
C LYS A 5 -21.68 30.32 52.02
N SER A 6 -22.96 30.06 51.71
CA SER A 6 -23.39 29.24 50.57
C SER A 6 -23.09 29.88 49.21
N THR A 7 -23.20 31.21 49.10
CA THR A 7 -22.89 31.94 47.85
C THR A 7 -21.40 31.92 47.56
N GLN A 8 -20.56 32.03 48.60
CA GLN A 8 -19.10 31.91 48.47
C GLN A 8 -18.68 30.49 48.05
N PHE A 9 -19.37 29.46 48.56
CA PHE A 9 -19.11 28.08 48.19
C PHE A 9 -19.47 27.78 46.73
N LEU A 10 -20.63 28.26 46.26
CA LEU A 10 -21.05 28.12 44.85
C LEU A 10 -20.11 28.85 43.89
N LEU A 11 -19.64 30.03 44.27
CA LEU A 11 -18.72 30.82 43.46
C LEU A 11 -17.33 30.17 43.38
N GLY A 12 -16.88 29.52 44.47
CA GLY A 12 -15.67 28.71 44.48
C GLY A 12 -15.75 27.49 43.56
N ILE A 13 -16.88 26.77 43.56
CA ILE A 13 -17.11 25.63 42.66
C ILE A 13 -17.13 26.09 41.20
N LEU A 14 -17.79 27.22 40.90
CA LEU A 14 -17.83 27.76 39.55
C LEU A 14 -16.43 28.14 39.03
N PHE A 15 -15.61 28.76 39.88
CA PHE A 15 -14.22 29.07 39.55
C PHE A 15 -13.37 27.81 39.31
N ALA A 16 -13.53 26.78 40.14
CA ALA A 16 -12.84 25.52 39.98
C ALA A 16 -13.25 24.80 38.67
N ALA A 17 -14.54 24.84 38.31
CA ALA A 17 -15.03 24.25 37.07
C ALA A 17 -14.47 24.97 35.83
N LEU A 18 -14.42 26.31 35.85
CA LEU A 18 -13.81 27.08 34.76
C LEU A 18 -12.30 26.82 34.62
N ALA A 19 -11.59 26.63 35.73
CA ALA A 19 -10.16 26.35 35.72
C ALA A 19 -9.83 24.99 35.07
N VAL A 20 -10.70 23.99 35.25
CA VAL A 20 -10.54 22.66 34.62
C VAL A 20 -10.78 22.73 33.11
N VAL A 21 -11.76 23.50 32.65
CA VAL A 21 -12.06 23.67 31.22
C VAL A 21 -10.99 24.50 30.49
N GLY A 22 -10.32 25.41 31.19
CA GLY A 22 -9.27 26.27 30.63
C GLY A 22 -7.90 25.60 30.48
N MET A 23 -7.71 24.36 30.92
CA MET A 23 -6.47 23.64 30.66
C MET A 23 -6.39 23.30 29.17
N PRO A 24 -5.36 23.78 28.44
CA PRO A 24 -5.17 23.37 27.06
C PRO A 24 -4.87 21.88 27.07
N LEU A 25 -5.82 21.09 26.54
CA LEU A 25 -5.55 19.70 26.21
C LEU A 25 -4.33 19.68 25.28
N PRO A 26 -3.33 18.81 25.51
CA PRO A 26 -2.21 18.70 24.60
C PRO A 26 -2.77 18.36 23.21
N ALA A 27 -2.71 19.32 22.29
CA ALA A 27 -3.01 19.07 20.90
C ALA A 27 -1.93 18.11 20.40
N GLN A 28 -2.34 16.91 20.02
CA GLN A 28 -1.50 15.89 19.42
C GLN A 28 -1.19 16.31 17.98
N ALA A 29 -0.49 17.42 17.80
CA ALA A 29 0.12 17.78 16.53
C ALA A 29 1.38 16.91 16.41
N GLY A 30 1.19 15.67 15.92
CA GLY A 30 2.32 14.90 15.43
C GLY A 30 3.03 15.76 14.39
N ILE A 31 4.34 15.95 14.55
CA ILE A 31 5.16 16.49 13.47
C ILE A 31 4.85 15.61 12.27
N VAL A 32 4.43 16.21 11.15
CA VAL A 32 4.42 15.49 9.88
C VAL A 32 5.88 15.22 9.58
N GLY A 33 6.38 14.10 10.11
CA GLY A 33 7.76 13.69 9.94
C GLY A 33 7.98 13.45 8.46
N SER A 34 9.18 13.68 7.96
CA SER A 34 9.55 13.29 6.60
C SER A 34 9.14 11.85 6.28
N GLU A 35 9.03 10.98 7.30
CA GLU A 35 8.47 9.62 7.22
C GLU A 35 7.04 9.55 6.68
N GLN A 36 6.12 10.46 7.04
CA GLN A 36 4.76 10.47 6.51
C GLN A 36 4.72 10.96 5.06
N LEU A 37 5.58 11.91 4.69
CA LEU A 37 5.74 12.33 3.29
C LEU A 37 6.30 11.18 2.45
N LEU A 38 7.36 10.53 2.91
CA LEU A 38 7.96 9.35 2.27
C LEU A 38 6.97 8.18 2.18
N GLN A 39 6.13 7.98 3.19
CA GLN A 39 5.08 6.96 3.15
C GLN A 39 4.03 7.28 2.10
N SER A 40 3.60 8.55 1.98
CA SER A 40 2.66 8.95 0.93
C SER A 40 3.26 8.78 -0.47
N GLU A 41 4.53 9.14 -0.67
CA GLU A 41 5.21 8.93 -1.96
C GLU A 41 5.31 7.45 -2.30
N ARG A 42 5.65 6.59 -1.32
CA ARG A 42 5.67 5.13 -1.53
C ARG A 42 4.31 4.58 -1.93
N SER A 43 3.22 5.07 -1.34
CA SER A 43 1.87 4.63 -1.70
C SER A 43 1.49 5.08 -3.11
N THR A 44 1.87 6.29 -3.52
CA THR A 44 1.67 6.78 -4.89
C THR A 44 2.42 5.91 -5.90
N VAL A 45 3.70 5.63 -5.65
CA VAL A 45 4.53 4.78 -6.52
C VAL A 45 3.98 3.34 -6.60
N GLN A 46 3.52 2.76 -5.49
CA GLN A 46 2.89 1.44 -5.49
C GLN A 46 1.61 1.42 -6.33
N ARG A 47 0.78 2.47 -6.24
CA ARG A 47 -0.45 2.58 -7.03
C ARG A 47 -0.14 2.65 -8.53
N GLU A 48 0.84 3.46 -8.92
CA GLU A 48 1.29 3.54 -10.32
C GLU A 48 1.80 2.19 -10.84
N GLN A 49 2.59 1.46 -10.05
CA GLN A 49 3.07 0.12 -10.43
C GLN A 49 1.93 -0.89 -10.61
N LEU A 50 0.95 -0.89 -9.71
CA LEU A 50 -0.24 -1.75 -9.82
C LEU A 50 -1.07 -1.42 -11.06
N GLN A 51 -1.28 -0.14 -11.35
CA GLN A 51 -1.99 0.30 -12.56
C GLN A 51 -1.24 -0.14 -13.83
N GLN A 52 0.08 0.00 -13.87
CA GLN A 52 0.89 -0.48 -15.00
C GLN A 52 0.80 -2.00 -15.17
N TRP A 53 0.81 -2.75 -14.06
CA TRP A 53 0.70 -4.20 -14.10
C TRP A 53 -0.68 -4.64 -14.60
N MET A 54 -1.75 -4.01 -14.13
CA MET A 54 -3.11 -4.25 -14.61
C MET A 54 -3.35 -3.84 -16.06
N ALA A 55 -2.59 -2.87 -16.57
CA ALA A 55 -2.68 -2.44 -17.96
C ALA A 55 -2.13 -3.48 -18.95
N ARG A 56 -1.36 -4.47 -18.48
CA ARG A 56 -0.80 -5.51 -19.34
C ARG A 56 -1.89 -6.42 -19.92
N ASP A 57 -1.77 -6.73 -21.20
CA ASP A 57 -2.78 -7.52 -21.93
C ASP A 57 -2.99 -8.92 -21.35
N ASP A 58 -1.93 -9.56 -20.84
CA ASP A 58 -1.99 -10.88 -20.20
C ASP A 58 -2.81 -10.86 -18.90
N VAL A 59 -2.62 -9.83 -18.07
CA VAL A 59 -3.39 -9.63 -16.84
C VAL A 59 -4.85 -9.32 -17.14
N ARG A 60 -5.12 -8.48 -18.16
CA ARG A 60 -6.49 -8.16 -18.58
C ARG A 60 -7.23 -9.38 -19.10
N GLN A 61 -6.58 -10.20 -19.94
CA GLN A 61 -7.15 -11.45 -20.43
C GLN A 61 -7.42 -12.43 -19.28
N GLN A 62 -6.50 -12.52 -18.31
CA GLN A 62 -6.70 -13.37 -17.15
C GLN A 62 -7.89 -12.91 -16.31
N LEU A 63 -8.02 -11.62 -16.03
CA LEU A 63 -9.17 -11.05 -15.31
C LEU A 63 -10.48 -11.32 -16.04
N GLN A 64 -10.51 -11.12 -17.36
CA GLN A 64 -11.68 -11.41 -18.19
C GLN A 64 -12.05 -12.90 -18.16
N SER A 65 -11.05 -13.81 -18.16
CA SER A 65 -11.30 -15.25 -18.05
C SER A 65 -11.93 -15.64 -16.70
N LEU A 66 -11.68 -14.86 -15.66
CA LEU A 66 -12.30 -14.98 -14.34
C LEU A 66 -13.65 -14.25 -14.25
N GLY A 67 -14.13 -13.64 -15.34
CA GLY A 67 -15.37 -12.87 -15.39
C GLY A 67 -15.27 -11.48 -14.75
N VAL A 68 -14.05 -10.98 -14.52
CA VAL A 68 -13.79 -9.68 -13.93
C VAL A 68 -13.48 -8.66 -15.03
N ASP A 69 -14.20 -7.55 -15.00
CA ASP A 69 -13.89 -6.41 -15.87
C ASP A 69 -12.64 -5.68 -15.37
N ALA A 70 -11.69 -5.44 -16.27
CA ALA A 70 -10.40 -4.86 -15.93
C ALA A 70 -10.50 -3.37 -15.53
N GLU A 71 -11.46 -2.64 -16.10
CA GLU A 71 -11.69 -1.23 -15.78
C GLU A 71 -12.29 -1.10 -14.37
N GLN A 72 -13.30 -1.92 -14.05
CA GLN A 72 -13.85 -2.00 -12.70
C GLN A 72 -12.81 -2.40 -11.65
N ALA A 73 -11.90 -3.31 -11.99
CA ALA A 73 -10.83 -3.71 -11.08
C ALA A 73 -9.83 -2.56 -10.83
N ALA A 74 -9.54 -1.72 -11.84
CA ALA A 74 -8.66 -0.56 -11.69
C ALA A 74 -9.30 0.51 -10.80
N GLU A 75 -10.58 0.81 -10.99
CA GLU A 75 -11.32 1.74 -10.13
C GLU A 75 -11.30 1.32 -8.64
N ARG A 76 -11.35 0.01 -8.39
CA ARG A 76 -11.27 -0.52 -7.03
C ARG A 76 -9.91 -0.30 -6.37
N ILE A 77 -8.81 -0.38 -7.14
CA ILE A 77 -7.46 -0.07 -6.63
C ILE A 77 -7.34 1.42 -6.29
N ASP A 78 -7.92 2.29 -7.12
CA ASP A 78 -7.95 3.72 -6.85
C ASP A 78 -8.75 4.06 -5.58
N ALA A 79 -9.81 3.30 -5.30
CA ALA A 79 -10.61 3.43 -4.09
C ALA A 79 -9.95 2.87 -2.82
N LEU A 80 -8.83 2.11 -2.90
CA LEU A 80 -8.15 1.57 -1.72
C LEU A 80 -7.47 2.67 -0.90
N THR A 81 -7.51 2.50 0.41
CA THR A 81 -6.69 3.31 1.32
C THR A 81 -5.22 2.94 1.21
N ASP A 82 -4.32 3.85 1.61
CA ASP A 82 -2.88 3.61 1.56
C ASP A 82 -2.45 2.36 2.34
N GLN A 83 -3.15 2.04 3.44
CA GLN A 83 -2.88 0.85 4.25
C GLN A 83 -3.29 -0.44 3.55
N GLU A 84 -4.45 -0.43 2.88
CA GLU A 84 -4.95 -1.58 2.12
C GLU A 84 -4.09 -1.83 0.88
N LEU A 85 -3.64 -0.77 0.21
CA LEU A 85 -2.72 -0.85 -0.92
C LEU A 85 -1.39 -1.49 -0.51
N GLN A 86 -0.86 -1.12 0.65
CA GLN A 86 0.38 -1.68 1.17
C GLN A 86 0.24 -3.17 1.54
N GLN A 87 -0.91 -3.57 2.11
CA GLN A 87 -1.21 -4.98 2.36
C GLN A 87 -1.37 -5.77 1.06
N LEU A 88 -2.00 -5.19 0.05
CA LEU A 88 -2.13 -5.81 -1.28
C LEU A 88 -0.76 -6.02 -1.93
N ALA A 89 0.10 -4.99 -1.91
CA ALA A 89 1.46 -5.08 -2.45
C ALA A 89 2.27 -6.19 -1.77
N LEU A 90 2.21 -6.31 -0.44
CA LEU A 90 2.88 -7.39 0.30
C LEU A 90 2.40 -8.79 -0.12
N ASN A 91 1.09 -8.94 -0.39
CA ASN A 91 0.52 -10.21 -0.83
C ASN A 91 0.90 -10.54 -2.28
N MET A 92 1.06 -9.52 -3.14
CA MET A 92 1.49 -9.69 -4.53
C MET A 92 2.98 -10.01 -4.63
N ASP A 93 3.83 -9.39 -3.80
CA ASP A 93 5.26 -9.73 -3.69
C ASP A 93 5.46 -11.18 -3.22
N ALA A 94 4.57 -11.67 -2.35
CA ALA A 94 4.57 -13.06 -1.90
C ALA A 94 4.10 -14.05 -2.99
N GLN A 95 3.49 -13.57 -4.07
CA GLN A 95 2.95 -14.39 -5.17
C GLN A 95 3.48 -13.85 -6.52
N PRO A 96 4.77 -14.10 -6.86
CA PRO A 96 5.36 -13.56 -8.07
C PRO A 96 4.63 -14.09 -9.31
N ALA A 97 3.80 -13.23 -9.93
CA ALA A 97 3.07 -13.53 -11.15
C ALA A 97 3.96 -13.51 -12.42
N GLY A 98 5.22 -13.12 -12.28
CA GLY A 98 6.29 -13.49 -13.21
C GLY A 98 6.97 -14.70 -12.61
N GLY A 99 6.77 -15.87 -13.22
CA GLY A 99 7.18 -17.16 -12.69
C GLY A 99 8.56 -17.12 -12.06
N ASP A 100 8.70 -17.81 -10.92
CA ASP A 100 9.93 -18.04 -10.16
C ASP A 100 11.19 -17.88 -11.02
N ILE A 101 12.23 -17.21 -10.51
CA ILE A 101 13.52 -17.04 -11.20
C ILE A 101 14.00 -18.39 -11.76
N ILE A 102 13.74 -19.47 -11.03
CA ILE A 102 13.99 -20.85 -11.46
C ILE A 102 13.21 -21.24 -12.72
N GLY A 103 11.93 -20.87 -12.83
CA GLY A 103 11.10 -21.06 -14.00
C GLY A 103 11.58 -20.27 -15.23
N VAL A 104 11.98 -19.02 -15.06
CA VAL A 104 12.55 -18.21 -16.15
C VAL A 104 13.87 -18.82 -16.64
N ILE A 105 14.76 -19.22 -15.72
CA ILE A 105 16.01 -19.92 -16.06
C ILE A 105 15.70 -21.23 -16.79
N GLY A 106 14.70 -21.99 -16.35
CA GLY A 106 14.27 -23.22 -17.00
C GLY A 106 13.77 -23.01 -18.42
N ILE A 107 12.94 -21.99 -18.67
CA ILE A 107 12.46 -21.65 -20.02
C ILE A 107 13.63 -21.25 -20.93
N VAL A 108 14.52 -20.39 -20.44
CA VAL A 108 15.73 -19.99 -21.18
C VAL A 108 16.59 -21.21 -21.51
N PHE A 109 16.78 -22.12 -20.54
CA PHE A 109 17.51 -23.37 -20.74
C PHE A 109 16.88 -24.26 -21.84
N VAL A 110 15.56 -24.44 -21.82
CA VAL A 110 14.85 -25.24 -22.85
C VAL A 110 14.99 -24.61 -24.23
N VAL A 111 14.85 -23.30 -24.35
CA VAL A 111 15.03 -22.59 -25.64
C VAL A 111 16.46 -22.78 -26.16
N LEU A 112 17.47 -22.60 -25.30
CA LEU A 112 18.87 -22.82 -25.68
C LEU A 112 19.15 -24.28 -26.07
N LEU A 113 18.56 -25.25 -25.37
CA LEU A 113 18.68 -26.67 -25.71
C LEU A 113 18.11 -26.95 -27.10
N ILE A 114 16.93 -26.42 -27.42
CA ILE A 114 16.32 -26.58 -28.74
C ILE A 114 17.20 -25.94 -29.82
N LEU A 115 17.72 -24.73 -29.58
CA LEU A 115 18.59 -24.04 -30.53
C LEU A 115 19.91 -24.80 -30.79
N GLU A 116 20.44 -25.49 -29.78
CA GLU A 116 21.60 -26.39 -29.93
C GLU A 116 21.26 -27.63 -30.75
N LEU A 117 20.14 -28.30 -30.47
CA LEU A 117 19.70 -29.48 -31.24
C LEU A 117 19.44 -29.18 -32.72
N VAL A 118 18.95 -27.97 -33.02
CA VAL A 118 18.72 -27.50 -34.40
C VAL A 118 20.02 -27.03 -35.07
N GLY A 119 21.10 -26.87 -34.32
CA GLY A 119 22.41 -26.45 -34.83
C GLY A 119 22.55 -24.95 -35.06
N VAL A 120 21.69 -24.13 -34.44
CA VAL A 120 21.78 -22.67 -34.49
C VAL A 120 22.86 -22.14 -33.56
N THR A 121 23.08 -22.83 -32.44
CA THR A 121 24.06 -22.47 -31.39
C THR A 121 24.91 -23.67 -30.97
N ASN A 122 26.15 -23.45 -30.52
CA ASN A 122 27.05 -24.48 -29.97
C ASN A 122 27.56 -24.03 -28.59
N ILE A 123 26.67 -23.94 -27.61
CA ILE A 123 26.98 -23.37 -26.29
C ILE A 123 27.32 -24.49 -25.29
N PHE A 124 26.68 -25.65 -25.38
CA PHE A 124 26.90 -26.79 -24.48
C PHE A 124 28.07 -27.68 -24.89
N THR A 125 28.57 -27.57 -26.12
CA THR A 125 29.76 -28.31 -26.59
C THR A 125 31.09 -27.76 -26.03
N ALA A 126 31.11 -26.52 -25.51
CA ALA A 126 32.34 -25.84 -25.06
C ALA A 126 32.68 -26.06 -23.57
N ILE A 127 31.93 -26.91 -22.85
CA ILE A 127 32.13 -27.29 -21.44
C ILE A 127 32.46 -28.78 -21.37
#